data_AF-A0A645FWS5-F1
#
_entry.id   AF-A0A645FWS5-F1
#
_cell.length_a   1.000
_cell.length_b   1.000
_cell.length_c   1.000
_cell.angle_alpha   90.00
_cell.angle_beta   90.00
_cell.angle_gamma   90.00
#
_symmetry.space_group_name_H-M   'P 1'
#
loop_
_entity.id
_entity.type
_entity.pdbx_description
1 polymer ?
#
loop_
_entity_poly.entity_id
_entity_poly.type
_entity_poly.pdbx_seq_one_letter_code
_entity_poly.pdbx_strand_id
1 'polypeptide(L)'
;MIFGLFLGNLDKLSEYKWARHFKPDVLGKEINKFKEFVSEISFLVRALFFMLFGYLIKTSDILDIDSLLWSVIIVSLIFIIRAVQLKISSQPLRPLLFIAPRGLITILLVLSIPASQQIPLINYSLMIQVVIITSFIMMGGLMFSPVKK
;
A
#
# COMPACT_ATOMS: atom_id res chain seq x y z
N MET A 1 11.75 -4.11 -6.40
CA MET A 1 10.89 -5.31 -6.42
C MET A 1 11.60 -6.51 -7.03
N ILE A 2 12.09 -6.42 -8.26
CA ILE A 2 12.78 -7.54 -8.96
C ILE A 2 13.96 -8.08 -8.15
N PHE A 3 14.83 -7.20 -7.65
CA PHE A 3 15.97 -7.58 -6.81
C PHE A 3 15.56 -8.29 -5.50
N GLY A 4 14.54 -7.78 -4.80
CA GLY A 4 14.06 -8.40 -3.56
C GLY A 4 13.41 -9.76 -3.77
N LEU A 5 12.65 -9.93 -4.87
CA LEU A 5 12.10 -11.23 -5.27
C LEU A 5 13.21 -12.22 -5.64
N PHE A 6 14.21 -11.75 -6.40
CA PHE A 6 15.38 -12.56 -6.72
C PHE A 6 16.10 -13.05 -5.46
N LEU A 7 16.43 -12.14 -4.52
CA LEU A 7 17.10 -12.48 -3.27
C LEU A 7 16.27 -13.43 -2.39
N GLY A 8 14.97 -13.17 -2.24
CA GLY A 8 14.07 -13.98 -1.41
C GLY A 8 13.80 -15.39 -1.98
N ASN A 9 14.15 -15.63 -3.24
CA ASN A 9 14.03 -16.93 -3.91
C ASN A 9 15.38 -17.58 -4.23
N LEU A 10 16.50 -17.08 -3.68
CA LEU A 10 17.84 -17.62 -3.93
C LEU A 10 18.00 -19.10 -3.53
N ASP A 11 17.28 -19.56 -2.51
CA ASP A 11 17.29 -20.98 -2.11
C ASP A 11 16.79 -21.91 -3.23
N LYS A 12 15.86 -21.45 -4.09
CA LYS A 12 15.39 -22.22 -5.26
C LYS A 12 16.39 -22.20 -6.41
N LEU A 13 17.25 -21.19 -6.48
CA LEU A 13 18.32 -21.09 -7.48
C LEU A 13 19.53 -21.97 -7.11
N SER A 14 19.67 -22.34 -5.83
CA SER A 14 20.70 -23.24 -5.29
C SER A 14 20.70 -24.64 -5.92
N GLU A 15 19.57 -25.09 -6.47
CA GLU A 15 19.45 -26.38 -7.18
C GLU A 15 20.28 -26.42 -8.49
N TYR A 16 20.63 -25.27 -9.05
CA TYR A 16 21.48 -25.17 -10.25
C TYR A 16 22.98 -25.24 -9.90
N LYS A 17 23.73 -26.10 -10.58
CA LYS A 17 25.18 -26.34 -10.34
C LYS A 17 26.06 -25.07 -10.35
N TRP A 18 25.67 -24.02 -11.07
CA TRP A 18 26.37 -22.73 -11.10
C TRP A 18 26.17 -21.90 -9.82
N ALA A 19 25.02 -22.03 -9.15
CA ALA A 19 24.71 -21.31 -7.91
C ALA A 19 25.50 -21.83 -6.70
N ARG A 20 26.09 -23.02 -6.80
CA ARG A 20 26.94 -23.60 -5.74
C ARG A 20 28.23 -22.80 -5.48
N HIS A 21 28.69 -22.00 -6.45
CA HIS A 21 29.83 -21.10 -6.27
C HIS A 21 29.52 -19.94 -5.30
N PHE A 22 28.25 -19.62 -5.07
CA PHE A 22 27.79 -18.53 -4.21
C PHE A 22 27.59 -18.91 -2.73
N LYS A 23 27.96 -20.13 -2.30
CA LYS A 23 27.81 -20.64 -0.92
C LYS A 23 26.42 -20.37 -0.31
N PRO A 24 25.38 -21.07 -0.80
CA PRO A 24 23.97 -20.81 -0.46
C PRO A 24 23.68 -20.70 1.05
N ASP A 25 24.31 -21.54 1.87
CA ASP A 25 24.05 -21.59 3.32
C ASP A 25 24.52 -20.35 4.10
N VAL A 26 25.60 -19.71 3.66
CA VAL A 26 26.11 -18.46 4.24
C VAL A 26 25.28 -17.28 3.74
N LEU A 27 24.92 -17.32 2.46
CA LEU A 27 24.12 -16.29 1.80
C LEU A 27 22.70 -16.22 2.40
N GLY A 28 22.06 -17.36 2.69
CA GLY A 28 20.72 -17.39 3.28
C GLY A 28 20.62 -16.66 4.62
N LYS A 29 21.62 -16.82 5.50
CA LYS A 29 21.66 -16.08 6.79
C LYS A 29 21.80 -14.57 6.58
N GLU A 30 22.66 -14.15 5.66
CA GLU A 30 22.86 -12.73 5.35
C GLU A 30 21.63 -12.11 4.66
N ILE A 31 20.95 -12.84 3.76
CA ILE A 31 19.70 -12.41 3.12
C ILE A 31 18.60 -12.23 4.17
N ASN A 32 18.49 -13.13 5.15
CA ASN A 32 17.51 -13.00 6.24
C ASN A 32 17.78 -11.76 7.10
N LYS A 33 19.03 -11.52 7.51
CA LYS A 33 19.40 -10.28 8.22
C LYS A 33 19.11 -9.03 7.39
N PHE A 34 19.43 -9.06 6.09
CA PHE A 34 19.12 -7.96 5.18
C PHE A 34 17.61 -7.71 5.08
N LYS A 35 16.80 -8.78 5.03
CA LYS A 35 15.33 -8.68 5.01
C LYS A 35 14.77 -8.07 6.30
N GLU A 36 15.31 -8.45 7.46
CA GLU A 36 14.96 -7.84 8.75
C GLU A 36 15.28 -6.34 8.74
N PHE A 37 16.49 -5.97 8.33
CA PHE A 37 16.91 -4.57 8.23
C PHE A 37 16.04 -3.75 7.25
N VAL A 38 15.73 -4.29 6.07
CA VAL A 38 14.84 -3.65 5.10
C VAL A 38 13.42 -3.51 5.65
N SER A 39 12.95 -4.49 6.42
CA SER A 39 11.64 -4.43 7.09
C SER A 39 11.58 -3.32 8.13
N GLU A 40 12.62 -3.18 8.96
CA GLU A 40 12.72 -2.10 9.95
C GLU A 40 12.79 -0.72 9.29
N ILE A 41 13.62 -0.56 8.26
CA ILE A 41 13.67 0.70 7.50
C ILE A 41 12.33 0.99 6.84
N SER A 42 11.68 -0.01 6.24
CA SER A 42 10.36 0.19 5.62
C SER A 42 9.33 0.63 6.65
N PHE A 43 9.39 0.08 7.86
CA PHE A 43 8.54 0.52 8.97
C PHE A 43 8.83 1.97 9.37
N LEU A 44 10.11 2.34 9.52
CA LEU A 44 10.52 3.70 9.88
C LEU A 44 10.09 4.71 8.82
N VAL A 45 10.35 4.43 7.54
CA VAL A 45 9.93 5.27 6.41
C VAL A 45 8.40 5.42 6.40
N ARG A 46 7.66 4.34 6.64
CA ARG A 46 6.20 4.39 6.73
C ARG A 46 5.72 5.29 7.87
N ALA A 47 6.33 5.18 9.06
CA ALA A 47 5.97 5.98 10.21
C ALA A 47 6.26 7.48 9.98
N LEU A 48 7.45 7.81 9.48
CA LEU A 48 7.82 9.18 9.14
C LEU A 48 6.89 9.75 8.05
N PHE A 49 6.57 8.95 7.04
CA PHE A 49 5.71 9.37 5.97
C PHE A 49 4.30 9.71 6.46
N PHE A 50 3.69 8.85 7.29
CA PHE A 50 2.38 9.14 7.87
C PHE A 50 2.42 10.32 8.84
N MET A 51 3.53 10.53 9.56
CA MET A 51 3.72 11.70 10.43
C MET A 51 3.79 13.00 9.63
N LEU A 52 4.60 13.03 8.57
CA LEU A 52 4.70 14.18 7.66
C LEU A 52 3.38 14.43 6.95
N PHE A 53 2.74 13.37 6.46
CA PHE A 53 1.40 13.46 5.87
C PHE A 53 0.41 14.06 6.87
N GLY A 54 0.36 13.56 8.11
CA GLY A 54 -0.48 14.11 9.17
C GLY A 54 -0.20 15.59 9.47
N TYR A 55 1.06 16.01 9.42
CA TYR A 55 1.46 17.41 9.57
C TYR A 55 1.04 18.31 8.41
N LEU A 56 1.05 17.78 7.17
CA LEU A 56 0.69 18.53 5.96
C LEU A 56 -0.82 18.73 5.78
N ILE A 57 -1.65 17.90 6.43
CA ILE A 57 -3.10 18.00 6.33
C ILE A 57 -3.58 19.27 7.03
N LYS A 58 -4.35 20.10 6.32
CA LYS A 58 -5.08 21.21 6.91
C LYS A 58 -6.50 20.78 7.26
N THR A 59 -7.04 21.33 8.34
CA THR A 59 -8.44 21.05 8.75
C THR A 59 -9.44 21.43 7.65
N SER A 60 -9.14 22.49 6.88
CA SER A 60 -9.93 22.90 5.72
C SER A 60 -10.01 21.83 4.63
N ASP A 61 -8.94 21.06 4.44
CA ASP A 61 -8.88 20.02 3.41
C ASP A 61 -9.72 18.78 3.80
N ILE A 62 -9.85 18.51 5.10
CA ILE A 62 -10.68 17.42 5.60
C ILE A 62 -12.17 17.81 5.53
N LEU A 63 -12.50 19.05 5.90
CA LEU A 63 -13.88 19.53 6.02
C LEU A 63 -14.46 20.11 4.73
N ASP A 64 -13.72 20.06 3.61
CA ASP A 64 -14.24 20.49 2.32
C ASP A 64 -15.34 19.54 1.82
N ILE A 65 -16.59 20.03 1.88
CA ILE A 65 -17.81 19.26 1.59
C ILE A 65 -17.89 18.90 0.10
N ASP A 66 -17.44 19.78 -0.78
CA ASP A 66 -17.47 19.53 -2.22
C ASP A 66 -16.54 18.36 -2.57
N SER A 67 -15.31 18.37 -2.04
CA SER A 67 -14.38 17.23 -2.17
C SER A 67 -14.90 15.97 -1.48
N LEU A 68 -15.66 16.10 -0.39
CA LEU A 68 -16.17 14.95 0.37
C LEU A 68 -17.15 14.12 -0.45
N LEU A 69 -18.03 14.77 -1.21
CA LEU A 69 -18.96 14.06 -2.09
C LEU A 69 -18.19 13.26 -3.16
N TRP A 70 -17.22 13.90 -3.82
CA TRP A 70 -16.40 13.26 -4.83
C TRP A 70 -15.54 12.12 -4.28
N SER A 71 -14.97 12.29 -3.08
CA SER A 71 -14.16 11.25 -2.46
C SER A 71 -14.98 10.02 -2.12
N VAL A 72 -16.21 10.16 -1.61
CA VAL A 72 -17.13 9.04 -1.35
C VAL A 72 -17.49 8.29 -2.64
N ILE A 73 -17.76 9.01 -3.74
CA ILE A 73 -18.04 8.40 -5.05
C ILE A 73 -16.84 7.58 -5.54
N ILE A 74 -15.64 8.16 -5.48
CA ILE A 74 -14.40 7.50 -5.92
C ILE A 74 -14.11 6.27 -5.06
N VAL A 75 -14.26 6.37 -3.74
CA VAL A 75 -14.08 5.23 -2.82
C VAL A 75 -15.07 4.13 -3.15
N SER A 76 -16.35 4.47 -3.36
CA SER A 76 -17.38 3.50 -3.72
C SER A 76 -17.03 2.78 -5.03
N LEU A 77 -16.58 3.52 -6.04
CA LEU A 77 -16.12 2.95 -7.31
C LEU A 77 -14.92 2.01 -7.13
N ILE A 78 -13.94 2.39 -6.30
CA ILE A 78 -12.77 1.53 -5.99
C ILE A 78 -13.24 0.20 -5.40
N PHE A 79 -14.16 0.21 -4.44
CA PHE A 79 -14.67 -1.02 -3.82
C PHE A 79 -15.52 -1.86 -4.77
N ILE A 80 -16.32 -1.23 -5.65
CA ILE A 80 -17.09 -1.94 -6.69
C ILE A 80 -16.13 -2.66 -7.65
N ILE A 81 -15.14 -1.95 -8.19
CA ILE A 81 -14.14 -2.53 -9.10
C ILE A 81 -13.40 -3.68 -8.40
N ARG A 82 -13.03 -3.50 -7.13
CA ARG A 82 -12.38 -4.54 -6.32
C ARG A 82 -13.27 -5.76 -6.12
N ALA A 83 -14.55 -5.58 -5.85
CA ALA A 83 -15.52 -6.67 -5.71
C ALA A 83 -15.65 -7.48 -7.00
N VAL A 84 -15.78 -6.79 -8.15
CA VAL A 84 -15.85 -7.42 -9.46
C VAL A 84 -14.56 -8.19 -9.76
N GLN A 85 -13.41 -7.59 -9.51
CA GLN A 85 -12.10 -8.23 -9.71
C GLN A 85 -11.94 -9.49 -8.85
N LEU A 86 -12.33 -9.45 -7.58
CA LEU A 86 -12.29 -10.62 -6.68
C LEU A 86 -13.23 -11.73 -7.15
N LYS A 87 -14.45 -11.37 -7.61
CA LYS A 87 -15.43 -12.31 -8.13
C LYS A 87 -14.93 -12.99 -9.40
N ILE A 88 -14.30 -12.25 -10.32
CA ILE A 88 -13.69 -12.81 -11.54
C ILE A 88 -12.53 -13.74 -11.18
N SER A 89 -11.67 -13.36 -10.22
CA SER A 89 -10.54 -14.17 -9.78
C SER A 89 -10.94 -15.36 -8.88
N SER A 90 -12.24 -15.59 -8.64
CA SER A 90 -12.77 -16.64 -7.76
C SER A 90 -12.14 -16.64 -6.35
N GLN A 91 -11.73 -15.46 -5.87
CA GLN A 91 -11.13 -15.29 -4.56
C GLN A 91 -12.22 -15.04 -3.51
N PRO A 92 -12.02 -15.44 -2.25
CA PRO A 92 -12.98 -15.17 -1.19
C PRO A 92 -13.15 -13.65 -1.02
N LEU A 93 -14.39 -13.18 -1.16
CA LEU A 93 -14.73 -11.75 -1.03
C LEU A 93 -14.38 -11.21 0.37
N ARG A 94 -14.60 -11.99 1.43
CA ARG A 94 -14.20 -11.63 2.79
C ARG A 94 -12.97 -12.46 3.20
N PRO A 95 -11.93 -11.84 3.78
CA PRO A 95 -11.75 -10.42 4.12
C PRO A 95 -11.14 -9.55 3.00
N LEU A 96 -10.77 -10.14 1.86
CA LEU A 96 -9.93 -9.49 0.84
C LEU A 96 -10.52 -8.21 0.24
N LEU A 97 -11.86 -8.07 0.22
CA LEU A 97 -12.53 -6.85 -0.22
C LEU A 97 -12.12 -5.64 0.62
N PHE A 98 -11.97 -5.83 1.93
CA PHE A 98 -11.62 -4.75 2.88
C PHE A 98 -10.12 -4.47 2.93
N ILE A 99 -9.28 -5.38 2.42
CA ILE A 99 -7.84 -5.22 2.34
C ILE A 99 -7.52 -4.42 1.07
N ALA A 100 -7.72 -3.10 1.17
CA ALA A 100 -7.39 -2.13 0.13
C ALA A 100 -6.53 -0.99 0.73
N PRO A 101 -5.29 -1.27 1.18
CA PRO A 101 -4.42 -0.26 1.77
C PRO A 101 -4.03 0.79 0.72
N ARG A 102 -4.71 1.93 0.73
CA ARG A 102 -4.29 3.16 0.05
C ARG A 102 -3.67 4.05 1.13
N GLY A 103 -2.54 4.67 0.81
CA GLY A 103 -1.75 5.37 1.80
C GLY A 103 -0.45 5.84 1.20
N LEU A 104 0.65 5.16 1.53
CA LEU A 104 2.00 5.60 1.19
C LEU A 104 2.20 5.92 -0.30
N ILE A 105 1.91 4.98 -1.21
CA ILE A 105 2.14 5.17 -2.65
C ILE A 105 1.23 6.26 -3.22
N THR A 106 -0.04 6.29 -2.83
CA THR A 106 -1.02 7.27 -3.34
C THR A 106 -0.65 8.68 -2.91
N ILE A 107 -0.30 8.88 -1.65
CA ILE A 107 0.11 10.19 -1.14
C ILE A 107 1.43 10.62 -1.82
N LEU A 108 2.40 9.73 -2.00
CA LEU A 108 3.65 10.04 -2.71
C LEU A 108 3.41 10.47 -4.16
N LEU A 109 2.53 9.77 -4.87
CA LEU A 109 2.15 10.13 -6.24
C LEU A 109 1.56 11.54 -6.26
N VAL A 110 0.63 11.85 -5.36
CA VAL A 110 -0.01 13.18 -5.28
C VAL A 110 1.01 14.27 -5.01
N LEU A 111 1.92 14.07 -4.04
CA LEU A 111 2.99 15.01 -3.72
C LEU A 111 4.01 15.17 -4.85
N SER A 112 4.12 14.19 -5.76
CA SER A 112 5.03 14.24 -6.90
C SER A 112 4.45 14.97 -8.12
N ILE A 113 3.14 15.28 -8.14
CA ILE A 113 2.50 15.94 -9.29
C ILE A 113 2.86 17.43 -9.31
N PRO A 114 3.52 17.93 -10.37
CA PRO A 114 3.84 19.34 -10.49
C PRO A 114 2.58 20.19 -10.66
N ALA A 115 2.58 21.41 -10.13
CA ALA A 115 1.41 22.29 -10.10
C ALA A 115 0.81 22.57 -11.49
N SER A 116 1.62 22.59 -12.54
CA SER A 116 1.16 22.79 -13.93
C SER A 116 0.33 21.65 -14.51
N GLN A 117 0.37 20.46 -13.90
CA GLN A 117 -0.35 19.26 -14.33
C GLN A 117 -1.53 18.91 -13.40
N GLN A 118 -1.82 19.77 -12.41
CA GLN A 118 -2.92 19.55 -11.49
C GLN A 118 -4.24 19.93 -12.15
N ILE A 119 -5.22 19.01 -12.05
CA ILE A 119 -6.58 19.25 -12.52
C ILE A 119 -7.36 19.87 -11.37
N PRO A 120 -8.11 20.97 -11.57
CA PRO A 120 -8.84 21.65 -10.48
C PRO A 120 -9.82 20.74 -9.72
N LEU A 121 -10.41 19.77 -10.40
CA LEU A 121 -11.33 18.78 -9.83
C LEU A 121 -10.60 17.76 -8.91
N ILE A 122 -9.33 17.48 -9.18
CA ILE A 122 -8.51 16.51 -8.44
C ILE A 122 -7.54 17.31 -7.57
N ASN A 123 -8.09 17.92 -6.52
CA ASN A 123 -7.34 18.73 -5.56
C ASN A 123 -6.71 17.86 -4.46
N TYR A 124 -5.86 18.49 -3.64
CA TYR A 124 -5.23 17.83 -2.49
C TYR A 124 -6.25 17.33 -1.45
N SER A 125 -7.32 18.09 -1.22
CA SER A 125 -8.37 17.78 -0.24
C SER A 125 -9.07 16.46 -0.56
N LEU A 126 -9.47 16.26 -1.83
CA LEU A 126 -10.07 15.02 -2.32
C LEU A 126 -9.15 13.83 -2.12
N MET A 127 -7.85 13.96 -2.45
CA MET A 127 -6.88 12.87 -2.29
C MET A 127 -6.68 12.48 -0.82
N ILE A 128 -6.57 13.47 0.07
CA ILE A 128 -6.47 13.25 1.53
C ILE A 128 -7.72 12.50 2.02
N GLN A 129 -8.91 12.97 1.65
CA GLN A 129 -10.17 12.35 2.07
C GLN A 129 -10.29 10.90 1.57
N VAL A 130 -9.94 10.61 0.30
CA VAL A 130 -9.94 9.24 -0.23
C VAL A 130 -9.01 8.33 0.57
N VAL A 131 -7.79 8.79 0.90
CA VAL A 131 -6.82 8.01 1.68
C VAL A 131 -7.32 7.75 3.10
N ILE A 132 -7.88 8.76 3.75
CA ILE A 132 -8.42 8.65 5.12
C ILE A 132 -9.60 7.67 5.14
N ILE A 133 -10.59 7.85 4.27
CA ILE A 133 -11.80 7.02 4.22
C ILE A 133 -11.42 5.55 3.95
N THR A 134 -10.56 5.29 2.97
CA THR A 134 -10.12 3.92 2.65
C THR A 134 -9.33 3.27 3.78
N SER A 135 -8.49 4.04 4.48
CA SER A 135 -7.75 3.55 5.65
C SER A 135 -8.70 3.16 6.79
N PHE A 136 -9.73 3.97 7.06
CA PHE A 136 -10.76 3.66 8.06
C PHE A 136 -11.59 2.43 7.68
N ILE A 137 -12.00 2.31 6.41
CA ILE A 137 -12.74 1.13 5.93
C ILE A 137 -11.92 -0.14 6.10
N MET A 138 -10.62 -0.10 5.77
CA MET A 138 -9.73 -1.24 5.96
C MET A 138 -9.57 -1.60 7.45
N MET A 139 -9.37 -0.60 8.32
CA MET A 139 -9.28 -0.80 9.77
C MET A 139 -10.55 -1.48 10.30
N GLY A 140 -11.73 -0.93 10.02
CA GLY A 140 -13.00 -1.52 10.43
C GLY A 140 -13.21 -2.91 9.84
N GLY A 141 -12.95 -3.09 8.54
CA GLY A 141 -13.13 -4.36 7.86
C GLY A 141 -12.26 -5.50 8.42
N LEU A 142 -11.02 -5.20 8.83
CA LEU A 142 -10.14 -6.18 9.48
C LEU A 142 -10.55 -6.51 10.92
N MET A 143 -11.10 -5.53 11.66
CA MET A 143 -11.63 -5.77 13.01
C MET A 143 -12.86 -6.69 12.99
N PHE A 144 -13.75 -6.53 12.01
CA PHE A 144 -14.98 -7.32 11.90
C PHE A 144 -14.84 -8.62 11.08
N SER A 145 -13.82 -8.72 10.23
CA SER A 145 -13.52 -9.92 9.45
C SER A 145 -12.15 -10.46 9.84
N PRO A 146 -12.02 -11.18 10.97
CA PRO A 146 -10.75 -11.76 11.38
C PRO A 146 -10.22 -12.65 10.26
N VAL A 147 -9.01 -12.36 9.80
CA VAL A 147 -8.28 -13.23 8.87
C VAL A 147 -8.08 -14.55 9.61
N LYS A 148 -8.81 -15.60 9.18
CA LYS A 148 -8.53 -16.97 9.65
C LYS A 148 -7.08 -17.27 9.29
N LYS A 149 -6.23 -17.39 10.31
CA LYS A 149 -4.81 -17.73 10.20
C LYS A 149 -4.64 -19.12 9.61
#